data_AF-A0A840QBR4-F1
#
_entry.id   AF-A0A840QBR4-F1
#
_cell.length_a   1.000
_cell.length_b   1.000
_cell.length_c   1.000
_cell.angle_alpha   90.00
_cell.angle_beta   90.00
_cell.angle_gamma   90.00
#
_symmetry.space_group_name_H-M   'P 1'
#
loop_
_entity.id
_entity.type
_entity.pdbx_description
1 polymer ?
#
loop_
_entity_poly.entity_id
_entity_poly.type
_entity_poly.pdbx_seq_one_letter_code
_entity_poly.pdbx_strand_id
1 'polypeptide(L)'
;MERAVLATLTGTPAAEAARVERVEPTDLAEAVEIYRRAGRYALQQQTASDWWQLYIQFTDWKSAEQTFTNHIVPVLHQAENDALVTAWWFMRKHPCWRLRLHPGPDGQQMKPRLGTTLDELAANSRIAAWWPGIYEAETAAFGGDMGMSLAHGLFSADSRAIVHVLRDGDIALGRRELSLLLCSILMRAPGLEWYEQGDVWDRVSQERHFPENVPTAKLTAMTNDLKQLMLADTSPDGPLLGKNSPLNATSEWADAFRRTGQSLGAAARAGTLQRGLREVLAYLVIFHWNRIGLPARTQSILACAARTAILGQPAASASRPAANRHIAAPLVRPDGPAGESAK
;
A
#
# COMPACT_ATOMS: atom_id res chain seq x y z
N MET A 1 -10.18 14.67 -32.27
CA MET A 1 -9.91 15.72 -31.27
C MET A 1 -8.45 15.71 -30.80
N GLU A 2 -7.96 14.70 -30.07
CA GLU A 2 -6.58 14.69 -29.53
C GLU A 2 -5.48 14.91 -30.59
N ARG A 3 -5.57 14.25 -31.76
CA ARG A 3 -4.64 14.48 -32.88
C ARG A 3 -4.58 15.94 -33.35
N ALA A 4 -5.74 16.60 -33.43
CA ALA A 4 -5.85 18.01 -33.81
C ALA A 4 -5.23 18.94 -32.75
N VAL A 5 -5.42 18.60 -31.47
CA VAL A 5 -4.79 19.31 -30.35
C VAL A 5 -3.27 19.19 -30.44
N LEU A 6 -2.75 17.97 -30.62
CA LEU A 6 -1.30 17.74 -30.75
C LEU A 6 -0.71 18.50 -31.94
N ALA A 7 -1.35 18.44 -33.11
CA ALA A 7 -0.92 19.21 -34.29
C ALA A 7 -0.82 20.71 -34.02
N THR A 8 -1.82 21.25 -33.30
CA THR A 8 -1.86 22.67 -32.90
C THR A 8 -0.75 23.01 -31.91
N LEU A 9 -0.51 22.16 -30.90
CA LEU A 9 0.56 22.35 -29.93
C LEU A 9 1.96 22.26 -30.56
N THR A 10 2.13 21.49 -31.63
CA THR A 10 3.38 21.39 -32.41
C THR A 10 3.55 22.48 -33.48
N GLY A 11 2.65 23.46 -33.56
CA GLY A 11 2.80 24.65 -34.39
C GLY A 11 1.89 24.74 -35.62
N THR A 12 1.00 23.77 -35.85
CA THR A 12 -0.01 23.87 -36.92
C THR A 12 -1.06 24.93 -36.55
N PRO A 13 -1.44 25.86 -37.44
CA PRO A 13 -2.52 26.80 -37.16
C PRO A 13 -3.82 26.05 -36.80
N ALA A 14 -4.52 26.49 -35.75
CA ALA A 14 -5.70 25.77 -35.23
C ALA A 14 -6.80 25.59 -36.29
N ALA A 15 -7.02 26.58 -37.17
CA ALA A 15 -7.98 26.47 -38.27
C ALA A 15 -7.62 25.35 -39.27
N GLU A 16 -6.33 25.14 -39.51
CA GLU A 16 -5.84 24.10 -40.41
C GLU A 16 -5.94 22.72 -39.74
N ALA A 17 -5.52 22.60 -38.48
CA ALA A 17 -5.68 21.38 -37.70
C ALA A 17 -7.15 20.96 -37.55
N ALA A 18 -8.05 21.94 -37.35
CA ALA A 18 -9.49 21.74 -37.27
C ALA A 18 -10.06 21.16 -38.58
N ARG A 19 -9.66 21.73 -39.71
CA ARG A 19 -10.06 21.30 -41.05
C ARG A 19 -9.59 19.88 -41.37
N VAL A 20 -8.32 19.57 -41.10
CA VAL A 20 -7.71 18.25 -41.38
C VAL A 20 -8.38 17.14 -40.58
N GLU A 21 -8.63 17.38 -39.29
CA GLU A 21 -9.19 16.39 -38.37
C GLU A 21 -10.72 16.46 -38.27
N ARG A 22 -11.36 17.31 -39.10
CA ARG A 22 -12.82 17.50 -39.21
C ARG A 22 -13.49 17.75 -37.85
N VAL A 23 -12.91 18.66 -37.07
CA VAL A 23 -13.45 19.14 -35.78
C VAL A 23 -13.76 20.62 -35.87
N GLU A 24 -14.78 21.06 -35.12
CA GLU A 24 -15.12 22.49 -35.06
C GLU A 24 -13.95 23.31 -34.48
N PRO A 25 -13.57 24.45 -35.11
CA PRO A 25 -12.44 25.26 -34.65
C PRO A 25 -12.57 25.73 -33.20
N THR A 26 -13.80 26.02 -32.76
CA THR A 26 -14.10 26.49 -31.40
C THR A 26 -13.88 25.37 -30.38
N ASP A 27 -14.38 24.16 -30.67
CA ASP A 27 -14.18 22.98 -29.84
C ASP A 27 -12.70 22.59 -29.77
N LEU A 28 -11.98 22.74 -30.89
CA LEU A 28 -10.54 22.53 -30.92
C LEU A 28 -9.80 23.56 -30.05
N ALA A 29 -10.17 24.84 -30.13
CA ALA A 29 -9.55 25.89 -29.32
C ALA A 29 -9.76 25.64 -27.82
N GLU A 30 -10.97 25.23 -27.41
CA GLU A 30 -11.27 24.85 -26.03
C GLU A 30 -10.45 23.63 -25.60
N ALA A 31 -10.41 22.58 -26.42
CA ALA A 31 -9.63 21.37 -26.14
C ALA A 31 -8.12 21.66 -26.02
N VAL A 32 -7.57 22.54 -26.86
CA VAL A 32 -6.17 23.00 -26.78
C VAL A 32 -5.90 23.72 -25.47
N GLU A 33 -6.80 24.60 -25.02
CA GLU A 33 -6.60 25.30 -23.75
C GLU A 33 -6.74 24.36 -22.55
N ILE A 34 -7.64 23.38 -22.60
CA ILE A 34 -7.72 22.30 -21.60
C ILE A 34 -6.40 21.54 -21.53
N TYR A 35 -5.84 21.13 -22.66
CA TYR A 35 -4.53 20.45 -22.72
C TYR A 35 -3.40 21.33 -22.17
N ARG A 36 -3.36 22.62 -22.52
CA ARG A 36 -2.34 23.56 -22.01
C ARG A 36 -2.45 23.77 -20.51
N ARG A 37 -3.66 23.95 -19.98
CA ARG A 37 -3.89 24.11 -18.54
C ARG A 37 -3.50 22.85 -17.78
N ALA A 38 -3.94 21.68 -18.27
CA ALA A 38 -3.58 20.40 -17.68
C ALA A 38 -2.06 20.16 -17.73
N GLY A 39 -1.43 20.45 -18.88
CA GLY A 39 0.02 20.33 -19.07
C GLY A 39 0.81 21.25 -18.14
N ARG A 40 0.43 22.53 -18.03
CA ARG A 40 1.06 23.48 -17.09
C ARG A 40 0.93 23.03 -15.64
N TYR A 41 -0.27 22.61 -15.24
CA TYR A 41 -0.50 22.11 -13.88
C TYR A 41 0.35 20.86 -13.60
N ALA A 42 0.41 19.91 -14.53
CA ALA A 42 1.22 18.71 -14.38
C ALA A 42 2.73 19.02 -14.27
N LEU A 43 3.24 19.95 -15.08
CA LEU A 43 4.64 20.39 -15.01
C LEU A 43 4.96 21.10 -13.69
N GLN A 44 4.06 21.94 -13.19
CA GLN A 44 4.21 22.60 -11.88
C GLN A 44 4.27 21.57 -10.75
N GLN A 45 3.34 20.61 -10.74
CA GLN A 45 3.32 19.55 -9.72
C GLN A 45 4.54 18.64 -9.79
N GLN A 46 5.02 18.32 -10.99
CA GLN A 46 6.25 17.55 -11.16
C GLN A 46 7.49 18.30 -10.66
N THR A 47 7.49 19.63 -10.75
CA THR A 47 8.59 20.46 -10.24
C THR A 47 8.51 20.65 -8.72
N ALA A 48 7.30 20.62 -8.16
CA ALA A 48 7.06 20.73 -6.71
C ALA A 48 7.32 19.43 -5.94
N SER A 49 7.28 18.27 -6.62
CA SER A 49 7.59 16.97 -6.01
C SER A 49 9.08 16.70 -6.08
N ASP A 50 9.70 16.45 -4.92
CA ASP A 50 11.09 15.98 -4.84
C ASP A 50 11.27 14.53 -5.32
N TRP A 51 10.19 13.88 -5.79
CA TRP A 51 10.20 12.51 -6.27
C TRP A 51 9.69 12.43 -7.71
N TRP A 52 10.31 11.56 -8.49
CA TRP A 52 9.88 11.21 -9.83
C TRP A 52 9.14 9.90 -9.80
N GLN A 53 7.99 9.83 -10.47
CA GLN A 53 7.23 8.59 -10.61
C GLN A 53 7.15 8.16 -12.07
N LEU A 54 7.29 6.86 -12.27
CA LEU A 54 7.14 6.16 -13.53
C LEU A 54 6.13 5.04 -13.34
N TYR A 55 5.24 4.89 -14.31
CA TYR A 55 4.38 3.73 -14.46
C TYR A 55 5.04 2.77 -15.44
N ILE A 56 5.09 1.49 -15.08
CA ILE A 56 5.64 0.43 -15.91
C ILE A 56 4.57 -0.64 -16.06
N GLN A 57 4.06 -0.84 -17.26
CA GLN A 57 3.08 -1.86 -17.57
C GLN A 57 3.79 -3.07 -18.18
N PHE A 58 4.01 -4.12 -17.38
CA PHE A 58 4.60 -5.36 -17.88
C PHE A 58 3.63 -6.10 -18.82
N THR A 59 4.17 -6.76 -19.85
CA THR A 59 3.36 -7.58 -20.76
C THR A 59 2.83 -8.84 -20.08
N ASP A 60 3.64 -9.44 -19.20
CA ASP A 60 3.26 -10.56 -18.35
C ASP A 60 3.61 -10.28 -16.89
N TRP A 61 2.60 -10.36 -16.02
CA TRP A 61 2.75 -10.12 -14.59
C TRP A 61 3.60 -11.19 -13.89
N LYS A 62 3.66 -12.43 -14.43
CA LYS A 62 4.46 -13.51 -13.84
C LYS A 62 5.96 -13.26 -14.05
N SER A 63 6.34 -12.80 -15.23
CA SER A 63 7.73 -12.42 -15.56
C SER A 63 8.13 -11.01 -15.12
N ALA A 64 7.21 -10.22 -14.57
CA ALA A 64 7.46 -8.84 -14.15
C ALA A 64 8.60 -8.72 -13.13
N GLU A 65 8.64 -9.60 -12.13
CA GLU A 65 9.71 -9.59 -11.11
C GLU A 65 11.09 -9.86 -11.71
N GLN A 66 11.18 -10.87 -12.58
CA GLN A 66 12.42 -11.22 -13.25
C GLN A 66 12.87 -10.09 -14.18
N THR A 67 11.94 -9.52 -14.95
CA THR A 67 12.23 -8.39 -15.85
C THR A 67 12.72 -7.18 -15.07
N PHE A 68 12.04 -6.82 -13.97
CA PHE A 68 12.44 -5.71 -13.11
C PHE A 68 13.83 -5.94 -12.50
N THR A 69 14.08 -7.15 -11.96
CA THR A 69 15.33 -7.51 -11.30
C THR A 69 16.51 -7.59 -12.26
N ASN A 70 16.30 -8.05 -13.49
CA ASN A 70 17.36 -8.25 -14.46
C ASN A 70 17.70 -7.01 -15.28
N HIS A 71 16.73 -6.11 -15.52
CA HIS A 71 16.91 -5.00 -16.45
C HIS A 71 16.82 -3.62 -15.79
N ILE A 72 15.95 -3.45 -14.79
CA ILE A 72 15.70 -2.12 -14.18
C ILE A 72 16.58 -1.94 -12.95
N VAL A 73 16.65 -2.94 -12.08
CA VAL A 73 17.44 -2.91 -10.84
C VAL A 73 18.94 -2.60 -11.07
N PRO A 74 19.64 -3.17 -12.07
CA PRO A 74 21.04 -2.83 -12.30
C PRO A 74 21.25 -1.35 -12.60
N VAL A 75 20.33 -0.74 -13.37
CA VAL A 75 20.34 0.69 -13.67
C VAL A 75 20.11 1.53 -12.42
N LEU A 76 19.18 1.10 -11.55
CA LEU A 76 18.91 1.76 -10.27
C LEU A 76 20.12 1.71 -9.33
N HIS A 77 20.76 0.55 -9.18
CA HIS A 77 21.95 0.41 -8.34
C HIS A 77 23.12 1.21 -8.87
N GLN A 78 23.34 1.22 -10.18
CA GLN A 78 24.39 2.03 -10.76
C GLN A 78 24.10 3.53 -10.56
N ALA A 79 22.83 3.94 -10.71
CA ALA A 79 22.41 5.32 -10.42
C ALA A 79 22.56 5.72 -8.94
N GLU A 80 22.38 4.79 -8.00
CA GLU A 80 22.69 5.03 -6.58
C GLU A 80 24.20 5.22 -6.36
N ASN A 81 25.03 4.36 -6.96
CA ASN A 81 26.49 4.45 -6.86
C ASN A 81 27.04 5.74 -7.50
N ASP A 82 26.43 6.16 -8.60
CA ASP A 82 26.76 7.40 -9.33
C ASP A 82 26.13 8.65 -8.66
N ALA A 83 25.44 8.50 -7.52
CA ALA A 83 24.71 9.55 -6.81
C ALA A 83 23.64 10.30 -7.64
N LEU A 84 23.16 9.68 -8.72
CA LEU A 84 22.07 10.20 -9.56
C LEU A 84 20.70 10.06 -8.87
N VAL A 85 20.57 9.05 -7.99
CA VAL A 85 19.40 8.88 -7.13
C VAL A 85 19.86 8.65 -5.70
N THR A 86 19.18 9.26 -4.74
CA THR A 86 19.47 9.05 -3.30
C THR A 86 18.59 7.95 -2.71
N ALA A 87 17.42 7.72 -3.32
CA ALA A 87 16.48 6.69 -2.91
C ALA A 87 15.59 6.27 -4.09
N TRP A 88 15.14 5.03 -4.06
CA TRP A 88 14.10 4.56 -4.95
C TRP A 88 13.25 3.50 -4.25
N TRP A 89 12.01 3.39 -4.68
CA TRP A 89 11.12 2.33 -4.23
C TRP A 89 10.05 2.05 -5.27
N PHE A 90 9.51 0.83 -5.23
CA PHE A 90 8.42 0.45 -6.13
C PHE A 90 7.17 0.02 -5.37
N MET A 91 6.06 0.01 -6.08
CA MET A 91 4.78 -0.54 -5.65
C MET A 91 4.15 -1.34 -6.78
N ARG A 92 3.54 -2.46 -6.44
CA ARG A 92 2.85 -3.31 -7.41
C ARG A 92 1.35 -3.06 -7.27
N LYS A 93 0.73 -2.47 -8.30
CA LYS A 93 -0.71 -2.18 -8.32
C LYS A 93 -1.23 -2.34 -9.75
N HIS A 94 -1.89 -3.47 -10.01
CA HIS A 94 -2.46 -3.75 -11.34
C HIS A 94 -3.22 -2.52 -11.91
N PRO A 95 -3.01 -2.15 -13.18
CA PRO A 95 -2.27 -2.89 -14.22
C PRO A 95 -0.75 -2.62 -14.29
N CYS A 96 -0.18 -1.78 -13.42
CA CYS A 96 1.20 -1.32 -13.56
C CYS A 96 2.01 -1.42 -12.27
N TRP A 97 3.33 -1.40 -12.40
CA TRP A 97 4.20 -1.08 -11.28
C TRP A 97 4.43 0.42 -11.26
N ARG A 98 4.53 0.98 -10.07
CA ARG A 98 4.89 2.38 -9.85
C ARG A 98 6.29 2.41 -9.30
N LEU A 99 7.23 2.94 -10.06
CA LEU A 99 8.61 3.18 -9.61
C LEU A 99 8.74 4.64 -9.23
N ARG A 100 9.30 4.91 -8.06
CA ARG A 100 9.52 6.25 -7.53
C ARG A 100 11.01 6.43 -7.25
N LEU A 101 11.57 7.53 -7.71
CA LEU A 101 12.99 7.87 -7.54
C LEU A 101 13.11 9.25 -6.91
N HIS A 102 13.94 9.35 -5.88
CA HIS A 102 14.38 10.64 -5.35
C HIS A 102 15.69 11.00 -6.06
N PRO A 103 15.72 12.07 -6.86
CA PRO A 103 16.91 12.48 -7.58
C PRO A 103 18.00 12.90 -6.59
N GLY A 104 19.25 12.61 -6.95
CA GLY A 104 20.42 13.23 -6.32
C GLY A 104 20.79 14.56 -6.99
N PRO A 105 21.95 15.15 -6.62
CA PRO A 105 22.40 16.43 -7.16
C PRO A 105 22.44 16.47 -8.70
N ASP A 106 22.92 15.39 -9.32
CA ASP A 106 23.01 15.24 -10.78
C ASP A 106 21.85 14.42 -11.38
N GLY A 107 20.75 14.29 -10.63
CA GLY A 107 19.67 13.37 -10.95
C GLY A 107 19.02 13.61 -12.31
N GLN A 108 19.13 14.80 -12.91
CA GLN A 108 18.60 15.08 -14.26
C GLN A 108 19.10 14.07 -15.32
N GLN A 109 20.29 13.50 -15.14
CA GLN A 109 20.84 12.48 -16.03
C GLN A 109 20.13 11.12 -15.90
N MET A 110 19.41 10.86 -14.80
CA MET A 110 18.72 9.61 -14.57
C MET A 110 17.49 9.43 -15.47
N LYS A 111 16.79 10.51 -15.82
CA LYS A 111 15.61 10.45 -16.70
C LYS A 111 15.93 9.83 -18.08
N PRO A 112 16.89 10.35 -18.87
CA PRO A 112 17.19 9.77 -20.17
C PRO A 112 17.78 8.36 -20.06
N ARG A 113 18.58 8.08 -19.02
CA ARG A 113 19.18 6.76 -18.79
C ARG A 113 18.13 5.68 -18.55
N LEU A 114 17.21 5.93 -17.61
CA LEU A 114 16.12 5.01 -17.31
C LEU A 114 15.10 4.95 -18.45
N GLY A 115 14.83 6.08 -19.11
CA GLY A 115 13.97 6.13 -20.29
C GLY A 115 14.48 5.21 -21.41
N THR A 116 15.77 5.28 -21.74
CA THR A 116 16.40 4.41 -22.75
C THR A 116 16.22 2.92 -22.40
N THR A 117 16.45 2.56 -21.13
CA THR A 117 16.27 1.16 -20.67
C THR A 117 14.80 0.71 -20.82
N LEU A 118 13.85 1.57 -20.48
CA LEU A 118 12.42 1.25 -20.58
C LEU A 118 11.95 1.19 -22.04
N ASP A 119 12.48 2.05 -22.91
CA ASP A 119 12.21 2.00 -24.36
C ASP A 119 12.74 0.71 -24.99
N GLU A 120 13.93 0.27 -24.60
CA GLU A 120 14.48 -1.03 -25.00
C GLU A 120 13.60 -2.20 -24.52
N LEU A 121 13.10 -2.14 -23.28
CA LEU A 121 12.19 -3.17 -22.77
C LEU A 121 10.85 -3.18 -23.51
N ALA A 122 10.36 -2.02 -23.94
CA ALA A 122 9.14 -1.90 -24.75
C ALA A 122 9.37 -2.48 -26.16
N ALA A 123 10.48 -2.12 -26.80
CA ALA A 123 10.86 -2.64 -28.12
C ALA A 123 11.01 -4.17 -28.11
N ASN A 124 11.52 -4.73 -27.00
CA ASN A 124 11.66 -6.18 -26.81
C ASN A 124 10.40 -6.86 -26.23
N SER A 125 9.26 -6.18 -26.19
CA SER A 125 7.97 -6.73 -25.69
C SER A 125 8.00 -7.28 -24.25
N ARG A 126 8.93 -6.80 -23.42
CA ARG A 126 9.01 -7.14 -21.98
C ARG A 126 8.07 -6.27 -21.15
N ILE A 127 7.83 -5.04 -21.61
CA ILE A 127 6.80 -4.15 -21.10
C ILE A 127 5.91 -3.72 -22.26
N ALA A 128 4.61 -3.55 -21.99
CA ALA A 128 3.66 -3.04 -22.96
C ALA A 128 3.83 -1.53 -23.17
N ALA A 129 4.07 -0.80 -22.08
CA ALA A 129 4.28 0.65 -22.09
C ALA A 129 4.91 1.11 -20.78
N TRP A 130 5.47 2.33 -20.82
CA TRP A 130 5.83 3.09 -19.62
C TRP A 130 5.52 4.58 -19.84
N TRP A 131 5.26 5.31 -18.76
CA TRP A 131 5.00 6.74 -18.83
C TRP A 131 5.29 7.44 -17.49
N PRO A 132 5.68 8.73 -17.49
CA PRO A 132 5.85 9.50 -16.27
C PRO A 132 4.51 9.77 -15.57
N GLY A 133 4.57 9.97 -14.26
CA GLY A 133 3.43 10.35 -13.44
C GLY A 133 3.80 11.36 -12.37
N ILE A 134 2.79 12.04 -11.85
CA ILE A 134 2.93 12.90 -10.67
C ILE A 134 2.90 12.00 -9.43
N TYR A 135 3.88 12.16 -8.54
CA TYR A 135 3.84 11.52 -7.23
C TYR A 135 3.21 12.45 -6.21
N GLU A 136 2.01 12.07 -5.77
CA GLU A 136 1.35 12.67 -4.62
C GLU A 136 1.61 11.76 -3.41
N ALA A 137 2.42 12.24 -2.47
CA ALA A 137 2.70 11.51 -1.25
C ALA A 137 1.45 11.47 -0.37
N GLU A 138 1.13 10.30 0.19
CA GLU A 138 0.01 10.12 1.10
C GLU A 138 0.34 10.66 2.51
N THR A 139 0.88 11.88 2.60
CA THR A 139 1.43 12.51 3.80
C THR A 139 0.45 12.51 4.96
N ALA A 140 -0.81 12.87 4.72
CA ALA A 140 -1.86 12.80 5.74
C ALA A 140 -2.08 11.37 6.25
N ALA A 141 -2.02 10.37 5.37
CA ALA A 141 -2.23 8.98 5.75
C ALA A 141 -1.08 8.44 6.62
N PHE A 142 0.13 8.93 6.41
CA PHE A 142 1.33 8.55 7.17
C PHE A 142 1.65 9.45 8.36
N GLY A 143 0.77 10.40 8.70
CA GLY A 143 0.91 11.21 9.92
C GLY A 143 1.78 12.46 9.77
N GLY A 144 1.71 13.12 8.61
CA GLY A 144 2.44 14.35 8.33
C GLY A 144 3.82 14.08 7.73
N ASP A 145 4.57 15.15 7.48
CA ASP A 145 5.86 15.08 6.78
C ASP A 145 6.88 14.17 7.49
N MET A 146 6.89 14.22 8.83
CA MET A 146 7.74 13.34 9.64
C MET A 146 7.44 11.86 9.38
N GLY A 147 6.17 11.47 9.46
CA GLY A 147 5.78 10.08 9.23
C GLY A 147 5.93 9.65 7.78
N MET A 148 5.69 10.54 6.82
CA MET A 148 5.93 10.30 5.40
C MET A 148 7.42 10.09 5.10
N SER A 149 8.31 10.89 5.69
CA SER A 149 9.77 10.73 5.55
C SER A 149 10.24 9.38 6.08
N LEU A 150 9.77 8.97 7.27
CA LEU A 150 10.04 7.65 7.83
C LEU A 150 9.49 6.52 6.95
N ALA A 151 8.30 6.71 6.36
CA ALA A 151 7.70 5.77 5.43
C ALA A 151 8.53 5.64 4.14
N HIS A 152 8.98 6.74 3.54
CA HIS A 152 9.87 6.71 2.36
C HIS A 152 11.19 6.00 2.63
N GLY A 153 11.79 6.24 3.81
CA GLY A 153 12.98 5.52 4.26
C GLY A 153 12.75 4.01 4.32
N LEU A 154 11.64 3.59 4.95
CA LEU A 154 11.26 2.18 5.00
C LEU A 154 10.96 1.61 3.62
N PHE A 155 10.26 2.36 2.76
CA PHE A 155 9.89 1.91 1.41
C PHE A 155 11.11 1.63 0.54
N SER A 156 12.14 2.44 0.69
CA SER A 156 13.40 2.28 -0.03
C SER A 156 14.18 1.06 0.48
N ALA A 157 14.31 0.92 1.80
CA ALA A 157 14.94 -0.26 2.40
C ALA A 157 14.21 -1.57 2.06
N ASP A 158 12.88 -1.57 2.15
CA ASP A 158 12.01 -2.70 1.82
C ASP A 158 12.12 -3.07 0.33
N SER A 159 12.19 -2.09 -0.57
CA SER A 159 12.37 -2.35 -2.02
C SER A 159 13.72 -3.00 -2.33
N ARG A 160 14.81 -2.52 -1.72
CA ARG A 160 16.16 -3.09 -1.89
C ARG A 160 16.22 -4.52 -1.36
N ALA A 161 15.68 -4.77 -0.16
CA ALA A 161 15.67 -6.09 0.44
C ALA A 161 14.86 -7.09 -0.38
N ILE A 162 13.68 -6.71 -0.88
CA ILE A 162 12.88 -7.56 -1.77
C ILE A 162 13.68 -7.95 -3.01
N VAL A 163 14.34 -6.99 -3.66
CA VAL A 163 15.13 -7.26 -4.87
C VAL A 163 16.31 -8.18 -4.58
N HIS A 164 17.02 -7.97 -3.47
CA HIS A 164 18.14 -8.82 -3.06
C HIS A 164 17.70 -10.27 -2.86
N VAL A 165 16.63 -10.46 -2.09
CA VAL A 165 16.06 -11.78 -1.80
C VAL A 165 15.51 -12.46 -3.06
N LEU A 166 14.94 -11.70 -4.01
CA LEU A 166 14.51 -12.25 -5.31
C LEU A 166 15.66 -12.71 -6.20
N ARG A 167 16.81 -12.03 -6.13
CA ARG A 167 18.00 -12.36 -6.93
C ARG A 167 18.67 -13.63 -6.42
N ASP A 168 18.81 -13.74 -5.10
CA ASP A 168 19.58 -14.83 -4.49
C ASP A 168 18.76 -16.11 -4.36
N GLY A 169 17.43 -16.03 -4.52
CA GLY A 169 16.51 -17.17 -4.55
C GLY A 169 16.30 -17.83 -3.18
N ASP A 170 16.91 -17.29 -2.13
CA ASP A 170 16.94 -17.88 -0.80
C ASP A 170 16.09 -17.07 0.18
N ILE A 171 14.80 -17.42 0.25
CA ILE A 171 13.97 -17.06 1.40
C ILE A 171 13.69 -18.34 2.18
N ALA A 172 14.51 -18.59 3.20
CA ALA A 172 14.30 -19.71 4.12
C ALA A 172 12.87 -19.69 4.71
N LEU A 173 12.30 -18.50 4.87
CA LEU A 173 10.91 -18.27 5.26
C LEU A 173 10.10 -17.78 4.06
N GLY A 174 8.96 -18.42 3.74
CA GLY A 174 8.10 -17.97 2.64
C GLY A 174 7.68 -16.49 2.78
N ARG A 175 7.34 -15.82 1.67
CA ARG A 175 7.01 -14.37 1.67
C ARG A 175 5.93 -13.97 2.68
N ARG A 176 4.92 -14.81 2.89
CA ARG A 176 3.82 -14.51 3.82
C ARG A 176 4.33 -14.50 5.25
N GLU A 177 5.06 -15.55 5.61
CA GLU A 177 5.59 -15.77 6.94
C GLU A 177 6.67 -14.72 7.26
N LEU A 178 7.55 -14.40 6.30
CA LEU A 178 8.51 -13.31 6.44
C LEU A 178 7.82 -11.96 6.62
N SER A 179 6.78 -11.67 5.82
CA SER A 179 6.05 -10.39 5.94
C SER A 179 5.40 -10.22 7.31
N LEU A 180 4.84 -11.28 7.89
CA LEU A 180 4.24 -11.23 9.22
C LEU A 180 5.28 -10.98 10.30
N LEU A 181 6.43 -11.66 10.21
CA LEU A 181 7.55 -11.45 11.12
C LEU A 181 8.05 -10.00 11.07
N LEU A 182 8.25 -9.43 9.87
CA LEU A 182 8.65 -8.03 9.69
C LEU A 182 7.60 -7.06 10.24
N CYS A 183 6.31 -7.28 9.95
CA CYS A 183 5.22 -6.48 10.51
C CYS A 183 5.18 -6.55 12.04
N SER A 184 5.38 -7.71 12.65
CA SER A 184 5.48 -7.86 14.11
C SER A 184 6.69 -7.14 14.70
N ILE A 185 7.82 -7.08 13.99
CA ILE A 185 8.97 -6.26 14.41
C ILE A 185 8.60 -4.77 14.41
N LEU A 186 8.00 -4.29 13.30
CA LEU A 186 7.60 -2.89 13.14
C LEU A 186 6.62 -2.44 14.21
N MET A 187 5.67 -3.29 14.62
CA MET A 187 4.69 -2.97 15.66
C MET A 187 5.26 -3.07 17.09
N ARG A 188 6.16 -4.02 17.37
CA ARG A 188 6.79 -4.15 18.69
C ARG A 188 7.83 -3.06 18.97
N ALA A 189 8.53 -2.61 17.94
CA ALA A 189 9.59 -1.62 18.03
C ALA A 189 9.21 -0.28 18.72
N PRO A 190 8.02 0.31 18.50
CA PRO A 190 7.56 1.47 19.26
C PRO A 190 7.03 1.15 20.67
N GLY A 191 6.94 -0.13 21.06
CA GLY A 191 6.45 -0.57 22.36
C GLY A 191 4.96 -0.93 22.41
N LEU A 192 4.32 -1.26 21.27
CA LEU A 192 2.90 -1.67 21.30
C LEU A 192 2.71 -3.00 22.04
N GLU A 193 1.76 -3.00 22.97
CA GLU A 193 1.34 -4.21 23.68
C GLU A 193 0.60 -5.17 22.75
N TRP A 194 0.47 -6.43 23.16
CA TRP A 194 -0.12 -7.49 22.33
C TRP A 194 -1.49 -7.11 21.73
N TYR A 195 -2.40 -6.57 22.54
CA TYR A 195 -3.73 -6.18 22.06
C TYR A 195 -3.73 -4.92 21.19
N GLU A 196 -2.75 -4.02 21.36
CA GLU A 196 -2.58 -2.87 20.48
C GLU A 196 -2.09 -3.28 19.09
N GLN A 197 -1.26 -4.32 19.00
CA GLN A 197 -0.91 -4.95 17.72
C GLN A 197 -2.15 -5.58 17.07
N GLY A 198 -3.03 -6.18 17.89
CA GLY A 198 -4.34 -6.68 17.44
C GLY A 198 -5.20 -5.60 16.80
N ASP A 199 -5.21 -4.40 17.37
CA ASP A 199 -5.92 -3.25 16.80
C ASP A 199 -5.31 -2.75 15.48
N VAL A 200 -3.98 -2.82 15.31
CA VAL A 200 -3.36 -2.58 13.99
C VAL A 200 -3.86 -3.59 12.96
N TRP A 201 -3.90 -4.88 13.30
CA TRP A 201 -4.43 -5.92 12.41
C TRP A 201 -5.92 -5.76 12.12
N ASP A 202 -6.71 -5.30 13.10
CA ASP A 202 -8.12 -4.96 12.90
C ASP A 202 -8.28 -3.87 11.83
N ARG A 203 -7.51 -2.78 11.92
CA ARG A 203 -7.50 -1.70 10.90
C ARG A 203 -7.08 -2.22 9.53
N VAL A 204 -6.05 -3.06 9.45
CA VAL A 204 -5.63 -3.69 8.17
C VAL A 204 -6.77 -4.55 7.61
N SER A 205 -7.49 -5.29 8.45
CA SER A 205 -8.60 -6.14 8.03
C SER A 205 -9.81 -5.35 7.52
N GLN A 206 -10.06 -4.16 8.07
CA GLN A 206 -11.09 -3.24 7.57
C GLN A 206 -10.74 -2.70 6.19
N GLU A 207 -9.47 -2.37 5.95
CA GLU A 207 -8.95 -1.94 4.63
C GLU A 207 -8.80 -3.11 3.62
N ARG A 208 -8.81 -4.35 4.11
CA ARG A 208 -8.67 -5.58 3.33
C ARG A 208 -9.83 -6.52 3.65
N HIS A 209 -11.02 -6.08 3.25
CA HIS A 209 -12.29 -6.79 3.46
C HIS A 209 -12.15 -8.30 3.24
N PHE A 210 -12.64 -9.06 4.21
CA PHE A 210 -12.55 -10.51 4.21
C PHE A 210 -13.47 -11.09 3.13
N PRO A 211 -12.99 -12.02 2.27
CA PRO A 211 -13.84 -12.64 1.28
C PRO A 211 -14.87 -13.56 1.95
N GLU A 212 -16.14 -13.45 1.55
CA GLU A 212 -17.25 -14.25 2.09
C GLU A 212 -17.05 -15.78 1.96
N ASN A 213 -16.19 -16.20 1.04
CA ASN A 213 -16.01 -17.60 0.64
C ASN A 213 -14.81 -18.32 1.31
N VAL A 214 -14.34 -17.85 2.47
CA VAL A 214 -13.23 -18.50 3.19
C VAL A 214 -13.78 -19.27 4.40
N PRO A 215 -13.67 -20.61 4.44
CA PRO A 215 -14.20 -21.40 5.56
C PRO A 215 -13.55 -21.05 6.89
N THR A 216 -14.36 -20.83 7.94
CA THR A 216 -13.90 -20.48 9.30
C THR A 216 -12.91 -21.50 9.88
N ALA A 217 -13.07 -22.79 9.60
CA ALA A 217 -12.16 -23.84 10.07
C ALA A 217 -10.71 -23.65 9.55
N LYS A 218 -10.57 -23.16 8.30
CA LYS A 218 -9.26 -22.85 7.71
C LYS A 218 -8.60 -21.65 8.39
N LEU A 219 -9.41 -20.66 8.80
CA LEU A 219 -8.94 -19.51 9.55
C LEU A 219 -8.42 -19.92 10.94
N THR A 220 -9.16 -20.77 11.65
CA THR A 220 -8.79 -21.25 13.00
C THR A 220 -7.48 -22.04 12.98
N ALA A 221 -7.27 -22.94 12.00
CA ALA A 221 -6.01 -23.67 11.89
C ALA A 221 -4.80 -22.74 11.67
N MET A 222 -4.94 -21.74 10.79
CA MET A 222 -3.88 -20.74 10.54
C MET A 222 -3.59 -19.87 11.77
N THR A 223 -4.60 -19.62 12.61
CA THR A 223 -4.51 -18.70 13.75
C THR A 223 -3.39 -19.10 14.73
N ASN A 224 -3.25 -20.39 15.03
CA ASN A 224 -2.24 -20.87 15.98
C ASN A 224 -0.82 -20.73 15.42
N ASP A 225 -0.61 -21.10 14.15
CA ASP A 225 0.69 -20.98 13.49
C ASP A 225 1.12 -19.52 13.37
N LEU A 226 0.19 -18.64 13.00
CA LEU A 226 0.46 -17.20 12.93
C LEU A 226 0.75 -16.60 14.30
N LYS A 227 0.08 -17.06 15.35
CA LYS A 227 0.37 -16.60 16.72
C LYS A 227 1.80 -16.92 17.13
N GLN A 228 2.28 -18.14 16.85
CA GLN A 228 3.67 -18.51 17.15
C GLN A 228 4.66 -17.63 16.39
N LEU A 229 4.39 -17.38 15.11
CA LEU A 229 5.23 -16.51 14.28
C LEU A 229 5.28 -15.05 14.79
N MET A 230 4.13 -14.50 15.20
CA MET A 230 4.06 -13.14 15.74
C MET A 230 4.70 -12.98 17.12
N LEU A 231 4.79 -14.06 17.90
CA LEU A 231 5.45 -14.11 19.21
C LEU A 231 6.94 -14.48 19.13
N ALA A 232 7.44 -14.82 17.94
CA ALA A 232 8.81 -15.27 17.77
C ALA A 232 9.84 -14.23 18.26
N ASP A 233 10.96 -14.74 18.79
CA ASP A 233 12.10 -13.91 19.16
C ASP A 233 12.81 -13.40 17.90
N THR A 234 12.68 -12.09 17.69
CA THR A 234 13.27 -11.35 16.58
C THR A 234 14.28 -10.32 17.08
N SER A 235 14.90 -10.57 18.22
CA SER A 235 16.07 -9.80 18.65
C SER A 235 17.18 -9.93 17.60
N PRO A 236 17.98 -8.87 17.35
CA PRO A 236 18.99 -8.89 16.29
C PRO A 236 20.03 -10.01 16.48
N ASP A 237 20.40 -10.33 17.71
CA ASP A 237 21.30 -11.45 18.05
C ASP A 237 20.55 -12.73 18.44
N GLY A 238 19.25 -12.77 18.19
CA GLY A 238 18.36 -13.86 18.57
C GLY A 238 18.46 -15.08 17.66
N PRO A 239 17.70 -16.15 17.97
CA PRO A 239 17.77 -17.43 17.27
C PRO A 239 17.36 -17.35 15.79
N LEU A 240 16.57 -16.34 15.40
CA LEU A 240 16.10 -16.17 14.03
C LEU A 240 16.97 -15.25 13.19
N LEU A 241 17.51 -14.16 13.75
CA LEU A 241 18.20 -13.08 12.99
C LEU A 241 19.70 -12.97 13.28
N GLY A 242 20.20 -13.64 14.33
CA GLY A 242 21.59 -13.59 14.75
C GLY A 242 22.58 -14.18 13.73
N LYS A 243 23.87 -14.13 14.07
CA LYS A 243 24.90 -14.69 13.19
C LYS A 243 24.71 -16.21 13.02
N ASN A 244 24.76 -16.68 11.77
CA ASN A 244 24.51 -18.08 11.38
C ASN A 244 23.08 -18.59 11.66
N SER A 245 22.11 -17.69 11.87
CA SER A 245 20.71 -18.06 12.04
C SER A 245 20.01 -18.30 10.68
N PRO A 246 18.84 -18.96 10.68
CA PRO A 246 18.11 -19.25 9.44
C PRO A 246 17.70 -18.01 8.64
N LEU A 247 17.49 -16.85 9.30
CA LEU A 247 17.05 -15.61 8.65
C LEU A 247 18.13 -14.52 8.67
N ASN A 248 19.41 -14.88 8.85
CA ASN A 248 20.52 -13.92 8.90
C ASN A 248 20.58 -13.01 7.65
N ALA A 249 20.29 -13.56 6.46
CA ALA A 249 20.22 -12.81 5.21
C ALA A 249 19.13 -11.72 5.19
N THR A 250 18.16 -11.78 6.11
CA THR A 250 17.08 -10.78 6.24
C THR A 250 17.28 -9.86 7.44
N SER A 251 18.40 -9.94 8.15
CA SER A 251 18.69 -9.14 9.35
C SER A 251 18.63 -7.63 9.08
N GLU A 252 19.26 -7.15 8.00
CA GLU A 252 19.21 -5.73 7.64
C GLU A 252 17.79 -5.25 7.30
N TRP A 253 16.99 -6.12 6.69
CA TRP A 253 15.58 -5.86 6.37
C TRP A 253 14.75 -5.74 7.65
N ALA A 254 14.92 -6.69 8.57
CA ALA A 254 14.31 -6.67 9.90
C ALA A 254 14.71 -5.41 10.70
N ASP A 255 15.98 -5.02 10.63
CA ASP A 255 16.48 -3.82 11.29
C ASP A 255 15.89 -2.53 10.72
N ALA A 256 15.63 -2.47 9.41
CA ALA A 256 14.93 -1.33 8.83
C ALA A 256 13.51 -1.18 9.41
N PHE A 257 12.76 -2.28 9.52
CA PHE A 257 11.43 -2.30 10.15
C PHE A 257 11.51 -1.89 11.62
N ARG A 258 12.53 -2.37 12.35
CA ARG A 258 12.75 -2.04 13.76
C ARG A 258 13.05 -0.55 13.96
N ARG A 259 13.99 0.00 13.19
CA ARG A 259 14.35 1.43 13.27
C ARG A 259 13.16 2.32 12.92
N THR A 260 12.43 2.02 11.85
CA THR A 260 11.23 2.79 11.48
C THR A 260 10.18 2.75 12.60
N GLY A 261 9.92 1.59 13.19
CA GLY A 261 8.99 1.46 14.30
C GLY A 261 9.43 2.29 15.52
N GLN A 262 10.71 2.22 15.91
CA GLN A 262 11.26 3.03 16.99
C GLN A 262 11.12 4.54 16.73
N SER A 263 11.45 4.99 15.52
CA SER A 263 11.33 6.40 15.12
C SER A 263 9.89 6.89 15.10
N LEU A 264 8.94 6.07 14.63
CA LEU A 264 7.51 6.41 14.69
C LEU A 264 6.99 6.49 16.13
N GLY A 265 7.43 5.57 17.00
CA GLY A 265 7.11 5.63 18.43
C GLY A 265 7.68 6.88 19.10
N ALA A 266 8.90 7.29 18.74
CA ALA A 266 9.49 8.54 19.21
C ALA A 266 8.71 9.77 18.71
N ALA A 267 8.34 9.79 17.43
CA ALA A 267 7.55 10.87 16.84
C ALA A 267 6.17 11.01 17.48
N ALA A 268 5.50 9.88 17.75
CA ALA A 268 4.21 9.84 18.45
C ALA A 268 4.33 10.37 19.89
N ARG A 269 5.34 9.94 20.65
CA ARG A 269 5.60 10.44 22.02
C ARG A 269 5.95 11.93 22.06
N ALA A 270 6.63 12.42 21.03
CA ALA A 270 6.97 13.83 20.87
C ALA A 270 5.81 14.69 20.35
N GLY A 271 4.66 14.10 20.00
CA GLY A 271 3.51 14.83 19.43
C GLY A 271 3.74 15.37 18.01
N THR A 272 4.75 14.85 17.31
CA THR A 272 5.10 15.29 15.94
C THR A 272 4.43 14.44 14.85
N LEU A 273 3.80 13.33 15.24
CA LEU A 273 3.00 12.50 14.34
C LEU A 273 1.56 13.01 14.33
N GLN A 274 1.09 13.47 13.16
CA GLN A 274 -0.23 14.11 13.00
C GLN A 274 -1.39 13.10 12.93
N ARG A 275 -1.08 11.81 12.91
CA ARG A 275 -2.03 10.71 12.84
C ARG A 275 -1.69 9.66 13.90
N GLY A 276 -2.68 8.89 14.38
CA GLY A 276 -2.45 7.87 15.38
C GLY A 276 -1.43 6.83 14.92
N LEU A 277 -0.47 6.48 15.79
CA LEU A 277 0.60 5.52 15.50
C LEU A 277 0.08 4.20 14.92
N ARG A 278 -0.97 3.63 15.52
CA ARG A 278 -1.60 2.38 15.05
C ARG A 278 -2.21 2.49 13.65
N GLU A 279 -2.68 3.66 13.23
CA GLU A 279 -3.16 3.88 11.86
C GLU A 279 -1.98 3.89 10.89
N VAL A 280 -0.94 4.69 11.21
CA VAL A 280 0.26 4.78 10.36
C VAL A 280 0.89 3.40 10.16
N LEU A 281 1.02 2.61 11.23
CA LEU A 281 1.52 1.24 11.15
C LEU A 281 0.66 0.34 10.26
N ALA A 282 -0.68 0.44 10.33
CA ALA A 282 -1.58 -0.32 9.47
C ALA A 282 -1.37 0.01 7.98
N TYR A 283 -1.17 1.29 7.63
CA TYR A 283 -0.84 1.69 6.25
C TYR A 283 0.53 1.16 5.82
N LEU A 284 1.54 1.15 6.70
CA LEU A 284 2.84 0.59 6.39
C LEU A 284 2.77 -0.92 6.09
N VAL A 285 1.98 -1.68 6.85
CA VAL A 285 1.70 -3.10 6.56
C VAL A 285 1.13 -3.27 5.15
N ILE A 286 0.11 -2.49 4.82
CA ILE A 286 -0.54 -2.53 3.51
C ILE A 286 0.45 -2.21 2.38
N PHE A 287 1.28 -1.18 2.55
CA PHE A 287 2.26 -0.78 1.55
C PHE A 287 3.34 -1.85 1.37
N HIS A 288 3.84 -2.44 2.46
CA HIS A 288 4.75 -3.57 2.43
C HIS A 288 4.15 -4.76 1.68
N TRP A 289 2.91 -5.16 1.99
CA TRP A 289 2.25 -6.30 1.33
C TRP A 289 2.03 -6.08 -0.17
N ASN A 290 1.70 -4.86 -0.59
CA ASN A 290 1.63 -4.52 -2.00
C ASN A 290 3.00 -4.59 -2.67
N ARG A 291 4.07 -4.20 -1.98
CA ARG A 291 5.44 -4.21 -2.52
C ARG A 291 6.03 -5.62 -2.62
N ILE A 292 5.91 -6.43 -1.58
CA ILE A 292 6.39 -7.83 -1.57
C ILE A 292 5.53 -8.74 -2.46
N GLY A 293 4.36 -8.25 -2.91
CA GLY A 293 3.52 -8.89 -3.92
C GLY A 293 2.55 -9.92 -3.37
N LEU A 294 2.06 -9.76 -2.15
CA LEU A 294 1.01 -10.63 -1.63
C LEU A 294 -0.31 -10.35 -2.38
N PRO A 295 -1.00 -11.37 -2.93
CA PRO A 295 -2.31 -11.18 -3.54
C PRO A 295 -3.32 -10.59 -2.56
N ALA A 296 -4.24 -9.75 -3.04
CA ALA A 296 -5.24 -9.09 -2.19
C ALA A 296 -6.02 -10.07 -1.31
N ARG A 297 -6.44 -11.22 -1.87
CA ARG A 297 -7.12 -12.29 -1.11
C ARG A 297 -6.26 -12.82 0.04
N THR A 298 -4.96 -12.99 -0.19
CA THR A 298 -4.01 -13.44 0.85
C THR A 298 -3.86 -12.37 1.93
N GLN A 299 -3.75 -11.10 1.55
CA GLN A 299 -3.68 -9.98 2.50
C GLN A 299 -4.90 -9.98 3.43
N SER A 300 -6.12 -10.10 2.88
CA SER A 300 -7.36 -10.17 3.68
C SER A 300 -7.38 -11.35 4.65
N ILE A 301 -6.99 -12.54 4.20
CA ILE A 301 -6.96 -13.74 5.05
C ILE A 301 -5.93 -13.59 6.18
N LEU A 302 -4.72 -13.12 5.87
CA LEU A 302 -3.66 -12.94 6.87
C LEU A 302 -4.04 -11.87 7.91
N ALA A 303 -4.60 -10.74 7.48
CA ALA A 303 -5.05 -9.69 8.39
C ALA A 303 -6.14 -10.19 9.34
N CYS A 304 -7.15 -10.91 8.80
CA CYS A 304 -8.20 -11.49 9.62
C CYS A 304 -7.67 -12.56 10.59
N ALA A 305 -6.79 -13.45 10.12
CA ALA A 305 -6.20 -14.49 10.96
C ALA A 305 -5.32 -13.90 12.09
N ALA A 306 -4.48 -12.91 11.77
CA ALA A 306 -3.64 -12.21 12.75
C ALA A 306 -4.51 -11.47 13.78
N ARG A 307 -5.54 -10.75 13.33
CA ARG A 307 -6.53 -10.12 14.21
C ARG A 307 -7.20 -11.16 15.12
N THR A 308 -7.67 -12.28 14.57
CA THR A 308 -8.33 -13.35 15.35
C THR A 308 -7.40 -14.02 16.35
N ALA A 309 -6.11 -14.16 16.02
CA ALA A 309 -5.11 -14.71 16.94
C ALA A 309 -4.89 -13.86 18.20
N ILE A 310 -5.16 -12.56 18.09
CA ILE A 310 -4.93 -11.58 19.16
C ILE A 310 -6.23 -11.21 19.87
N LEU A 311 -7.25 -10.81 19.11
CA LEU A 311 -8.52 -10.27 19.61
C LEU A 311 -9.64 -11.31 19.68
N GLY A 312 -9.40 -12.55 19.24
CA GLY A 312 -10.44 -13.56 19.10
C GLY A 312 -11.32 -13.35 17.87
N GLN A 313 -12.30 -14.24 17.69
CA GLN A 313 -13.28 -14.11 16.60
C GLN A 313 -14.12 -12.85 16.82
N PRO A 314 -14.43 -12.07 15.77
CA PRO A 314 -15.44 -11.04 15.87
C PRO A 314 -16.72 -11.68 16.42
N ALA A 315 -17.33 -11.07 17.43
CA ALA A 315 -18.61 -11.55 17.92
C ALA A 315 -19.56 -11.60 16.72
N ALA A 316 -20.03 -12.80 16.34
CA ALA A 316 -21.16 -12.92 15.43
C ALA A 316 -22.24 -12.03 16.02
N SER A 317 -22.70 -11.04 15.25
CA SER A 317 -23.71 -10.08 15.69
C SER A 317 -24.78 -10.86 16.41
N ALA A 318 -24.81 -10.75 17.75
CA ALA A 318 -25.77 -11.47 18.54
C ALA A 318 -27.13 -11.02 18.01
N SER A 319 -27.82 -11.92 17.32
CA SER A 319 -29.23 -11.73 17.01
C SER A 319 -29.88 -11.42 18.35
N ARG A 320 -30.24 -10.14 18.55
CA ARG A 320 -31.03 -9.73 19.73
C ARG A 320 -32.16 -10.75 19.83
N PRO A 321 -32.31 -11.48 20.94
CA PRO A 321 -33.48 -12.31 21.10
C PRO A 321 -34.68 -11.39 20.90
N ALA A 322 -35.55 -11.73 19.95
CA ALA A 322 -36.77 -11.00 19.70
C ALA A 322 -37.45 -10.82 21.06
N ALA A 323 -37.62 -9.57 21.48
CA ALA A 323 -38.33 -9.28 22.70
C ALA A 323 -39.69 -9.97 22.59
N ASN A 324 -39.91 -10.97 23.44
CA ASN A 324 -41.16 -11.67 23.58
C ASN A 324 -42.22 -10.62 23.91
N ARG A 325 -42.93 -10.13 22.88
CA ARG A 325 -44.17 -9.39 23.08
C ARG A 325 -45.18 -10.43 23.55
N HIS A 326 -45.26 -10.61 24.87
CA HIS A 326 -46.47 -11.16 25.48
C HIS A 326 -47.62 -10.24 25.08
N ILE A 327 -48.44 -10.75 24.15
CA ILE A 327 -49.75 -10.21 23.85
C ILE A 327 -50.61 -10.50 25.09
N ALA A 328 -50.89 -9.47 25.89
CA ALA A 328 -51.97 -9.53 26.85
C ALA A 328 -53.30 -9.42 26.09
N ALA A 329 -54.16 -10.43 26.25
CA ALA A 329 -55.50 -10.47 25.69
C ALA A 329 -56.40 -9.36 26.29
N PRO A 330 -57.42 -8.87 25.56
CA PRO A 330 -58.32 -7.85 26.05
C PRO A 330 -59.31 -8.42 27.07
N LEU A 331 -59.43 -7.76 28.23
CA LEU A 331 -60.48 -8.02 29.21
C LEU A 331 -61.84 -7.62 28.63
N VAL A 332 -62.68 -8.63 28.43
CA VAL A 332 -64.13 -8.53 28.23
C VAL A 332 -64.76 -7.96 29.49
N ARG A 333 -65.55 -6.88 29.38
CA ARG A 333 -66.46 -6.42 30.43
C ARG A 333 -67.76 -7.25 30.37
N PRO A 334 -68.33 -7.65 31.50
CA PRO A 334 -69.75 -7.92 31.57
C PRO A 334 -70.49 -6.80 32.32
N ASP A 335 -71.74 -6.66 31.90
CA ASP A 335 -72.76 -5.68 32.26
C ASP A 335 -73.13 -5.65 33.76
N GLY A 336 -73.64 -4.50 34.21
CA GLY A 336 -74.41 -4.38 35.47
C GLY A 336 -75.75 -5.15 35.40
N PRO A 337 -76.58 -5.19 36.48
CA PRO A 337 -77.18 -3.95 36.98
C PRO A 337 -77.57 -3.90 38.49
N ALA A 338 -78.04 -2.70 38.88
CA ALA A 338 -79.16 -2.38 39.78
C ALA A 338 -79.07 -2.51 41.32
N GLY A 339 -79.62 -1.45 41.95
CA GLY A 339 -80.09 -1.38 43.34
C GLY A 339 -79.05 -0.87 44.36
N GLU A 340 -79.33 -0.01 45.33
CA GLU A 340 -80.44 0.87 45.66
C GLU A 340 -79.97 1.65 46.93
N SER A 341 -80.23 2.96 46.97
CA SER A 341 -80.71 3.72 48.14
C SER A 341 -79.93 3.82 49.48
N ALA A 342 -79.70 5.10 49.84
CA ALA A 342 -79.77 5.73 51.18
C ALA A 342 -78.64 5.38 52.18
N LYS A 343 -77.94 6.34 52.81
CA LYS A 343 -78.31 7.64 53.38
C LYS A 343 -77.09 8.56 53.44
#